data_AF-A0A8S9SJ81-F1
#
_entry.id   AF-A0A8S9SJ81-F1
#
_cell.length_a   1.000
_cell.length_b   1.000
_cell.length_c   1.000
_cell.angle_alpha   90.00
_cell.angle_beta   90.00
_cell.angle_gamma   90.00
#
_symmetry.space_group_name_H-M   'P 1'
#
loop_
_entity.id
_entity.type
_entity.pdbx_description
1 polymer ?
#
loop_
_entity_poly.entity_id
_entity_poly.type
_entity_poly.pdbx_seq_one_letter_code
_entity_poly.pdbx_strand_id
1 'polypeptide(L)' 'MDKERLCLPKGVSPSFSIGLFCSEEKVNLFVPDAEERSNCVIIASKTGSIADIDVRTAKNTMQVFEGSLALV' A
#
# COMPACT_ATOMS: atom_id res chain seq x y z
N MET A 1 -0.56 19.43 13.31
CA MET A 1 -0.68 18.41 12.25
C MET A 1 -0.17 17.12 12.84
N ASP A 2 -1.09 16.40 13.47
CA ASP A 2 -0.89 15.14 14.13
C ASP A 2 -0.45 14.11 13.08
N LYS A 3 0.84 13.78 13.09
CA LYS A 3 1.41 12.73 12.23
C LYS A 3 0.99 11.38 12.78
N GLU A 4 -0.26 11.01 12.54
CA GLU A 4 -0.74 9.65 12.75
C GLU A 4 0.04 8.74 11.78
N ARG A 5 1.12 8.15 12.29
CA ARG A 5 1.85 7.09 11.59
C ARG A 5 0.86 5.95 11.35
N LEU A 6 0.88 5.37 10.15
CA LEU A 6 0.11 4.17 9.88
C LEU A 6 0.78 3.00 10.61
N CYS A 7 0.50 2.87 11.90
CA CYS A 7 0.85 1.70 12.70
C CYS A 7 -0.10 0.57 12.30
N LEU A 8 0.28 -0.22 11.29
CA LEU A 8 -0.37 -1.51 11.08
C LEU A 8 -0.17 -2.35 12.34
N PRO A 9 -1.24 -2.95 12.91
CA PRO A 9 -1.15 -3.69 14.16
C PRO A 9 -0.21 -4.88 13.98
N LYS A 10 0.86 -4.93 14.80
CA LYS A 10 1.74 -6.09 14.88
C LYS A 10 0.97 -7.24 15.52
N GLY A 11 0.81 -8.36 14.82
CA GLY A 11 0.20 -9.59 15.35
C GLY A 11 -1.06 -10.08 14.65
N VAL A 12 -1.48 -9.46 13.55
CA VAL A 12 -2.53 -10.02 12.67
C VAL A 12 -1.87 -10.97 11.66
N SER A 13 -2.52 -12.11 11.38
CA SER A 13 -2.25 -13.05 10.27
C SER A 13 -1.82 -12.32 8.97
N PRO A 14 -1.08 -12.96 8.02
CA PRO A 14 -0.55 -12.26 6.84
C PRO A 14 -1.68 -11.60 6.05
N SER A 15 -1.91 -10.33 6.34
CA SER A 15 -3.02 -9.54 5.83
C SER A 15 -2.43 -8.67 4.75
N PHE A 16 -2.65 -9.08 3.50
CA PHE A 16 -2.24 -8.27 2.37
C PHE A 16 -2.96 -6.93 2.42
N SER A 17 -2.18 -5.86 2.45
CA SER A 17 -2.69 -4.49 2.54
C SER A 17 -2.26 -3.72 1.31
N ILE A 18 -3.17 -2.91 0.76
CA ILE A 18 -2.85 -1.98 -0.32
C ILE A 18 -2.96 -0.57 0.25
N GLY A 19 -1.84 0.16 0.23
CA GLY A 19 -1.76 1.56 0.63
C GLY A 19 -1.87 2.48 -0.58
N LEU A 20 -2.86 3.37 -0.59
CA LEU A 20 -3.05 4.38 -1.62
C LEU A 20 -2.54 5.73 -1.10
N PHE A 21 -1.60 6.35 -1.81
CA PHE A 21 -0.98 7.61 -1.40
C PHE A 21 -1.06 8.65 -2.49
N CYS A 22 -1.25 9.90 -2.10
CA CYS A 22 -1.34 10.99 -3.07
C CYS A 22 0.04 11.37 -3.66
N SER A 23 1.15 10.95 -3.04
CA SER A 23 2.50 11.12 -3.58
C SER A 23 3.50 10.13 -2.96
N GLU A 24 4.60 9.88 -3.66
CA GLU A 24 5.71 9.04 -3.16
C GLU A 24 6.38 9.64 -1.92
N GLU A 25 6.49 10.97 -1.83
CA GLU A 25 7.04 11.63 -0.63
C GLU A 25 6.22 11.28 0.63
N LYS A 26 4.89 11.21 0.50
CA LYS A 26 4.03 10.82 1.63
C LYS A 26 4.20 9.36 2.00
N VAL A 27 4.48 8.48 1.05
CA VAL A 27 4.79 7.07 1.34
C VAL A 27 5.90 6.98 2.38
N ASN A 28 7.02 7.65 2.12
CA ASN A 28 8.19 7.61 3.01
C ASN A 28 7.92 8.27 4.38
N LEU A 29 7.06 9.29 4.42
CA LEU A 29 6.68 9.97 5.66
C LEU A 29 5.75 9.14 6.56
N PHE A 30 4.82 8.40 5.97
CA PHE A 30 3.78 7.65 6.71
C PHE A 30 4.09 6.17 6.88
N VAL A 31 4.90 5.60 5.98
CA VAL A 31 5.35 4.22 5.96
C VAL A 31 6.88 4.21 5.87
N PRO A 32 7.60 4.54 6.97
CA PRO A 32 9.02 4.26 7.04
C PRO A 32 9.23 2.75 6.79
N ASP A 33 10.26 2.43 6.00
CA ASP A 33 10.63 1.07 5.61
C ASP A 33 9.61 0.39 4.68
N ALA A 34 8.90 1.16 3.85
CA ALA A 34 7.94 0.66 2.86
C ALA A 34 8.50 -0.47 1.99
N GLU A 35 9.77 -0.39 1.59
CA GLU A 35 10.44 -1.37 0.75
C GLU A 35 10.71 -2.70 1.47
N GLU A 36 10.83 -2.67 2.80
CA GLU A 36 11.10 -3.85 3.63
C GLU A 36 9.81 -4.61 4.02
N ARG A 37 8.63 -4.03 3.71
CA ARG A 37 7.32 -4.63 4.03
C ARG A 37 6.81 -5.51 2.90
N SER A 38 7.13 -6.80 2.95
CA SER A 38 6.72 -7.81 1.96
C SER A 38 5.20 -8.06 1.81
N ASN A 39 4.37 -7.63 2.76
CA ASN A 39 2.91 -7.85 2.76
C ASN A 39 2.08 -6.60 2.42
N CYS A 40 2.74 -5.49 2.06
CA CYS A 40 2.07 -4.22 1.78
C CYS A 40 2.48 -3.70 0.42
N VAL A 41 1.53 -3.52 -0.50
CA VAL A 41 1.80 -2.81 -1.76
C VAL A 41 1.36 -1.38 -1.66
N ILE A 42 2.23 -0.51 -2.15
CA ILE A 42 2.00 0.92 -2.14
C ILE A 42 1.80 1.40 -3.56
N ILE A 43 0.71 2.12 -3.76
CA ILE A 43 0.37 2.79 -5.00
C ILE A 43 0.36 4.28 -4.71
N ALA A 44 1.34 4.99 -5.26
CA ALA A 44 1.47 6.42 -5.12
C ALA A 44 1.04 7.13 -6.41
N SER A 45 0.28 8.20 -6.27
CA SER A 45 -0.05 9.08 -7.39
C SER A 45 1.15 9.92 -7.82
N LYS A 46 1.26 10.13 -9.13
CA LYS A 46 2.27 11.00 -9.75
C LYS A 46 1.87 12.48 -9.74
N THR A 47 0.59 12.78 -9.55
CA THR A 47 0.04 14.15 -9.67
C THR A 47 -0.12 14.85 -8.33
N GLY A 48 0.06 14.14 -7.21
CA GLY A 48 -0.23 14.69 -5.88
C GLY A 48 -1.67 14.39 -5.39
N SER A 49 -2.49 13.70 -6.18
CA SER A 49 -3.90 13.41 -5.85
C SER A 49 -4.21 11.91 -5.89
N ILE A 50 -4.89 11.38 -4.86
CA ILE A 50 -5.37 9.98 -4.83
C ILE A 50 -6.40 9.72 -5.93
N ALA A 51 -7.18 10.74 -6.32
CA ALA A 51 -8.21 10.60 -7.34
C ALA A 51 -7.64 10.28 -8.75
N ASP A 52 -6.37 10.58 -8.99
CA ASP A 52 -5.66 10.20 -10.22
C ASP A 52 -5.23 8.72 -10.25
N ILE A 53 -5.32 8.01 -9.12
CA ILE A 53 -4.98 6.59 -9.09
C ILE A 53 -6.10 5.82 -9.77
N ASP A 54 -5.77 5.22 -10.91
CA ASP A 54 -6.71 4.41 -11.66
C ASP A 54 -7.15 3.18 -10.85
N VAL A 55 -8.46 2.98 -10.72
CA VAL A 55 -9.05 1.89 -9.94
C VAL A 55 -8.64 0.51 -10.48
N ARG A 56 -8.36 0.38 -11.78
CA ARG A 56 -7.87 -0.88 -12.35
C ARG A 56 -6.46 -1.18 -11.85
N THR A 57 -5.64 -0.17 -11.57
CA THR A 57 -4.32 -0.36 -10.95
C THR A 57 -4.46 -1.04 -9.59
N ALA A 58 -5.31 -0.50 -8.70
CA ALA A 58 -5.57 -1.11 -7.40
C ALA A 58 -6.17 -2.53 -7.51
N LYS A 59 -7.11 -2.73 -8.44
CA LYS A 59 -7.75 -4.03 -8.67
C LYS A 59 -6.78 -5.08 -9.24
N ASN A 60 -5.86 -4.68 -10.12
CA ASN A 60 -4.86 -5.58 -10.69
C ASN A 60 -3.85 -6.00 -9.62
N THR A 61 -3.44 -5.06 -8.77
CA THR A 61 -2.61 -5.36 -7.60
C THR A 61 -3.26 -6.43 -6.72
N MET A 62 -4.56 -6.31 -6.40
CA MET A 62 -5.28 -7.36 -5.66
C MET A 62 -5.25 -8.72 -6.36
N GLN A 63 -5.49 -8.77 -7.67
CA GLN A 63 -5.51 -10.04 -8.42
C GLN A 63 -4.14 -10.73 -8.46
N VAL A 64 -3.04 -9.96 -8.54
CA VAL A 64 -1.68 -10.51 -8.45
C VAL A 64 -1.44 -11.15 -7.07
N PHE A 65 -2.03 -10.59 -6.01
CA PHE A 65 -1.96 -11.17 -4.67
C PHE A 65 -2.79 -12.44 -4.51
N GLU A 66 -4.03 -12.45 -4.98
CA GLU A 66 -4.86 -13.66 -4.96
C GLU A 66 -4.21 -14.82 -5.74
N GLY A 67 -3.61 -14.53 -6.90
CA GLY A 67 -2.88 -15.52 -7.68
C GLY A 67 -1.60 -16.03 -7.02
N SER A 68 -0.88 -15.16 -6.28
CA SER A 68 0.32 -15.55 -5.53
C SER A 68 -0.02 -16.35 -4.26
N LEU A 69 -1.15 -16.08 -3.63
CA LEU A 69 -1.69 -16.84 -2.50
C LEU A 69 -2.22 -18.22 -2.90
N ALA A 70 -2.71 -18.37 -4.13
CA ALA A 70 -3.24 -19.62 -4.67
C ALA A 70 -2.16 -20.63 -5.09
N LEU A 71 -0.87 -20.27 -5.00
CA LEU A 71 0.28 -21.11 -5.36
C LEU A 71 0.83 -21.94 -4.18
N VAL A 72 0.07 -22.09 -3.10
CA VAL A 72 0.40 -22.92 -1.91
C VAL A 72 -0.12 -24.35 -2.03
#